data_AF-A0A8T4SGA5-F1
#
_entry.id   AF-A0A8T4SGA5-F1
#
_cell.length_a   1.000
_cell.length_b   1.000
_cell.length_c   1.000
_cell.angle_alpha   90.00
_cell.angle_beta   90.00
_cell.angle_gamma   90.00
#
_symmetry.space_group_name_H-M   'P 1'
#
loop_
_entity.id
_entity.type
_entity.pdbx_description
1 polymer ?
#
loop_
_entity_poly.entity_id
_entity_poly.type
_entity_poly.pdbx_seq_one_letter_code
_entity_poly.pdbx_strand_id
1 'polypeptide(L)'
;MKLADLFPPTIDGSVYLEITHRCNYNCKHCYVRSPQNREMPLERAIQIIDILKQNKFRKIIITGGEPLLHPNIKEIIEYVKKNGFKLVLITNGTLVKETNIDYSLLDAAYVSFDGSTEEEYRLLRGKEGLAKAEEAIKYLASIGVKVSIGCILSKFNVNKINELIKKLNTLPADKITVTIPQPFGRTLENKEIMLSPEEYNQCIPILAQAENIHFESMLCYPMELRNESEEISNAPLFEKYMSGCAAGKKFIYISPEGFVTPCGYVTADKNFMELTANITEKSLEEVYDTELFQFYMNRSWESVTGKCTKCDYNIVCKGGCPLRSHYLKGNAKLPDPWCSNEPIKNQYVQISNVKLKNFVKIEKVVEVC
;
A
#
# COMPACT_ATOMS: atom_id res chain seq x y z
N MET A 1 -15.94 22.69 -13.64
CA MET A 1 -15.69 21.62 -12.64
C MET A 1 -15.16 22.29 -11.39
N LYS A 2 -15.69 22.06 -10.18
CA LYS A 2 -15.17 22.74 -8.97
C LYS A 2 -13.83 22.10 -8.60
N LEU A 3 -12.87 22.86 -8.05
CA LEU A 3 -11.59 22.30 -7.56
C LEU A 3 -11.78 21.08 -6.65
N ALA A 4 -12.88 21.01 -5.88
CA ALA A 4 -13.19 19.87 -5.02
C ALA A 4 -13.47 18.55 -5.77
N ASP A 5 -13.81 18.62 -7.07
CA ASP A 5 -14.12 17.46 -7.92
C ASP A 5 -12.88 16.98 -8.72
N LEU A 6 -11.79 17.74 -8.70
CA LEU A 6 -10.56 17.50 -9.47
C LEU A 6 -9.51 16.70 -8.70
N PHE A 7 -9.54 16.73 -7.36
CA PHE A 7 -8.47 16.21 -6.51
C PHE A 7 -8.95 15.09 -5.58
N PRO A 8 -8.98 13.84 -6.05
CA PRO A 8 -8.87 12.70 -5.18
C PRO A 8 -7.38 12.59 -4.77
N PRO A 9 -6.98 12.74 -3.50
CA PRO A 9 -7.81 12.68 -2.31
C PRO A 9 -7.82 13.96 -1.45
N THR A 10 -8.85 14.79 -1.59
CA THR A 10 -9.01 15.97 -0.74
C THR A 10 -9.78 15.72 0.57
N ILE A 11 -10.67 14.74 0.64
CA ILE A 11 -11.52 14.51 1.83
C ILE A 11 -11.19 13.19 2.54
N ASP A 12 -10.92 12.11 1.80
CA ASP A 12 -10.78 10.75 2.35
C ASP A 12 -9.45 10.04 2.09
N GLY A 13 -8.46 10.74 1.53
CA GLY A 13 -7.18 10.07 1.27
C GLY A 13 -5.99 10.69 1.94
N SER A 14 -4.89 9.99 1.74
CA SER A 14 -3.72 10.03 2.62
C SER A 14 -2.50 10.49 1.85
N VAL A 15 -1.67 11.29 2.51
CA VAL A 15 -0.33 11.60 1.99
C VAL A 15 0.68 10.79 2.76
N TYR A 16 1.45 9.96 2.06
CA TYR A 16 2.62 9.31 2.60
C TYR A 16 3.79 10.27 2.45
N LEU A 17 4.27 10.81 3.56
CA LEU A 17 5.37 11.76 3.60
C LEU A 17 6.65 11.02 4.00
N GLU A 18 7.51 10.76 3.03
CA GLU A 18 8.83 10.16 3.24
C GLU A 18 9.79 11.26 3.72
N ILE A 19 10.04 11.32 5.02
CA ILE A 19 10.87 12.39 5.60
C ILE A 19 12.37 12.09 5.56
N THR A 20 12.74 10.83 5.39
CA THR A 20 14.14 10.39 5.28
C THR A 20 14.22 9.06 4.56
N HIS A 21 15.31 8.78 3.85
CA HIS A 21 15.65 7.44 3.37
C HIS A 21 16.75 6.78 4.20
N ARG A 22 17.21 7.42 5.28
CA ARG A 22 18.06 6.76 6.28
C ARG A 22 17.25 5.67 6.97
N CYS A 23 17.90 4.55 7.27
CA CYS A 23 17.28 3.46 8.00
C CYS A 23 18.35 2.71 8.80
N ASN A 24 17.98 2.18 9.95
CA ASN A 24 18.86 1.33 10.75
C ASN A 24 18.83 -0.14 10.27
N TYR A 25 18.09 -0.46 9.20
CA TYR A 25 17.98 -1.79 8.57
C TYR A 25 18.34 -1.75 7.08
N ASN A 26 18.58 -2.92 6.48
CA ASN A 26 18.78 -3.09 5.03
C ASN A 26 17.83 -4.16 4.41
N CYS A 27 16.55 -4.16 4.81
CA CYS A 27 15.59 -5.24 4.51
C CYS A 27 15.51 -5.64 3.02
N LYS A 28 15.64 -6.93 2.70
CA LYS A 28 15.70 -7.44 1.32
C LYS A 28 14.53 -7.02 0.42
N HIS A 29 13.35 -6.76 1.00
CA HIS A 29 12.13 -6.36 0.27
C HIS A 29 11.94 -4.83 0.13
N CYS A 30 12.88 -4.01 0.59
CA CYS A 30 12.68 -2.58 0.71
C CYS A 30 12.65 -1.89 -0.68
N TYR A 31 11.52 -1.24 -0.96
CA TYR A 31 11.31 -0.53 -2.22
C TYR A 31 12.15 0.75 -2.34
N VAL A 32 12.30 1.49 -1.23
CA VAL A 32 13.13 2.72 -1.14
C VAL A 32 14.62 2.43 -1.30
N ARG A 33 15.05 1.19 -1.09
CA ARG A 33 16.46 0.78 -1.08
C ARG A 33 17.30 1.44 0.03
N SER A 34 16.71 1.77 1.18
CA SER A 34 17.41 2.33 2.36
C SER A 34 18.54 1.44 2.94
N PRO A 35 19.51 1.95 3.70
CA PRO A 35 19.75 3.35 3.99
C PRO A 35 20.26 4.11 2.76
N GLN A 36 19.77 5.35 2.59
CA GLN A 36 20.35 6.35 1.70
C GLN A 36 20.47 7.66 2.46
N ASN A 37 21.44 8.50 2.08
CA ASN A 37 21.61 9.82 2.67
C ASN A 37 20.72 10.86 2.00
N ARG A 38 19.40 10.68 2.12
CA ARG A 38 18.37 11.63 1.66
C ARG A 38 17.47 11.95 2.83
N GLU A 39 17.26 13.22 3.09
CA GLU A 39 16.59 13.73 4.28
C GLU A 39 15.83 14.99 3.93
N MET A 40 14.62 15.15 4.48
CA MET A 40 13.77 16.30 4.27
C MET A 40 14.11 17.38 5.32
N PRO A 41 14.66 18.54 4.92
CA PRO A 41 14.88 19.63 5.88
C PRO A 41 13.58 20.04 6.56
N LEU A 42 13.65 20.46 7.82
CA LEU A 42 12.49 20.87 8.59
C LEU A 42 11.68 21.98 7.89
N GLU A 43 12.36 22.93 7.25
CA GLU A 43 11.75 24.03 6.52
C GLU A 43 10.90 23.52 5.35
N ARG A 44 11.40 22.49 4.63
CA ARG A 44 10.65 21.85 3.55
C ARG A 44 9.46 21.06 4.11
N ALA A 45 9.63 20.33 5.20
CA ALA A 45 8.53 19.61 5.82
C ALA A 45 7.39 20.57 6.20
N ILE A 46 7.72 21.70 6.83
CA ILE A 46 6.77 22.78 7.16
C ILE A 46 6.07 23.30 5.90
N GLN A 47 6.83 23.67 4.87
CA GLN A 47 6.28 24.17 3.60
C GLN A 47 5.31 23.16 2.96
N ILE A 48 5.68 21.88 2.92
CA ILE A 48 4.83 20.82 2.37
C ILE A 48 3.55 20.67 3.19
N ILE A 49 3.64 20.65 4.52
CA ILE A 49 2.47 20.54 5.40
C ILE A 49 1.50 21.71 5.19
N ASP A 50 2.01 22.92 5.01
CA ASP A 50 1.20 24.10 4.69
C ASP A 50 0.51 23.96 3.33
N ILE A 51 1.22 23.52 2.29
CA ILE A 51 0.63 23.26 0.97
C ILE A 51 -0.47 22.21 1.06
N LEU A 52 -0.24 21.10 1.78
CA LEU A 52 -1.23 20.05 1.98
C LEU A 52 -2.47 20.57 2.69
N LYS A 53 -2.31 21.45 3.68
CA LYS A 53 -3.42 22.06 4.42
C LYS A 53 -4.24 22.99 3.53
N GLN A 54 -3.58 23.83 2.74
CA GLN A 54 -4.24 24.71 1.77
C GLN A 54 -5.05 23.92 0.75
N ASN A 55 -4.55 22.74 0.36
CA ASN A 55 -5.22 21.80 -0.54
C ASN A 55 -6.16 20.83 0.19
N LYS A 56 -6.54 21.13 1.44
CA LYS A 56 -7.57 20.45 2.24
C LYS A 56 -7.31 19.00 2.61
N PHE A 57 -6.09 18.48 2.41
CA PHE A 57 -5.72 17.15 2.89
C PHE A 57 -5.96 17.04 4.40
N ARG A 58 -6.37 15.86 4.85
CA ARG A 58 -6.77 15.62 6.25
C ARG A 58 -5.91 14.59 6.96
N LYS A 59 -5.09 13.83 6.24
CA LYS A 59 -4.31 12.73 6.81
C LYS A 59 -2.90 12.68 6.24
N ILE A 60 -1.92 12.68 7.13
CA ILE A 60 -0.49 12.48 6.82
C ILE A 60 -0.03 11.18 7.46
N ILE A 61 0.71 10.40 6.69
CA ILE A 61 1.36 9.17 7.09
C ILE A 61 2.87 9.42 6.99
N ILE A 62 3.53 9.61 8.12
CA ILE A 62 4.98 9.81 8.17
C ILE A 62 5.66 8.45 7.96
N THR A 63 6.56 8.38 6.98
CA THR A 63 7.26 7.15 6.59
C THR A 63 8.63 7.47 5.94
N GLY A 64 9.16 6.56 5.12
CA GLY A 64 10.44 6.65 4.43
C GLY A 64 11.30 5.40 4.67
N GLY A 65 12.56 5.61 5.03
CA GLY A 65 13.41 4.58 5.61
C GLY A 65 12.96 4.23 7.03
N GLU A 66 13.62 4.78 8.05
CA GLU A 66 13.10 4.78 9.42
C GLU A 66 12.90 6.23 9.89
N PRO A 67 11.65 6.73 9.96
CA PRO A 67 11.39 8.12 10.30
C PRO A 67 11.89 8.52 11.70
N LEU A 68 11.98 7.58 12.65
CA LEU A 68 12.48 7.86 13.99
C LEU A 68 13.98 8.18 14.04
N LEU A 69 14.71 8.03 12.93
CA LEU A 69 16.11 8.50 12.80
C LEU A 69 16.24 9.96 12.36
N HIS A 70 15.13 10.59 11.93
CA HIS A 70 15.16 11.96 11.43
C HIS A 70 15.45 12.93 12.59
N PRO A 71 16.42 13.85 12.45
CA PRO A 71 16.85 14.72 13.56
C PRO A 71 15.73 15.64 14.07
N ASN A 72 14.79 16.04 13.20
CA ASN A 72 13.65 16.89 13.55
C ASN A 72 12.30 16.15 13.59
N ILE A 73 12.29 14.83 13.84
CA ILE A 73 11.05 14.04 13.87
C ILE A 73 10.01 14.60 14.84
N LYS A 74 10.45 15.08 16.00
CA LYS A 74 9.58 15.64 17.04
C LYS A 74 8.86 16.88 16.53
N GLU A 75 9.62 17.84 15.99
CA GLU A 75 9.12 19.10 15.46
C GLU A 75 8.17 18.87 14.30
N ILE A 76 8.46 17.90 13.42
CA ILE A 76 7.58 17.53 12.30
C ILE A 76 6.25 16.97 12.83
N ILE A 77 6.26 16.02 13.78
CA ILE A 77 5.05 15.45 14.37
C ILE A 77 4.18 16.53 15.03
N GLU A 78 4.78 17.39 15.84
CA GLU A 78 4.10 18.50 16.51
C GLU A 78 3.48 19.46 15.48
N TYR A 79 4.20 19.77 14.40
CA TYR A 79 3.73 20.67 13.35
C TYR A 79 2.57 20.07 12.54
N VAL A 80 2.62 18.77 12.23
CA VAL A 80 1.51 18.06 11.59
C VAL A 80 0.25 18.12 12.46
N LYS A 81 0.37 17.83 13.75
CA LYS A 81 -0.79 17.84 14.67
C LYS A 81 -1.34 19.24 14.91
N LYS A 82 -0.48 20.25 15.07
CA LYS A 82 -0.88 21.66 15.18
C LYS A 82 -1.72 22.11 13.99
N ASN A 83 -1.47 21.54 12.80
CA ASN A 83 -2.21 21.85 11.59
C ASN A 83 -3.49 21.03 11.39
N GLY A 84 -3.89 20.21 12.37
CA GLY A 84 -5.18 19.53 12.39
C GLY A 84 -5.26 18.27 11.53
N PHE A 85 -4.12 17.71 11.12
CA PHE A 85 -4.08 16.45 10.40
C PHE A 85 -4.30 15.25 11.34
N LYS A 86 -4.97 14.22 10.81
CA LYS A 86 -4.81 12.86 11.31
C LYS A 86 -3.40 12.40 10.98
N LEU A 87 -2.69 11.88 11.97
CA LEU A 87 -1.29 11.50 11.86
C LEU A 87 -1.12 10.01 12.10
N VAL A 88 -0.45 9.36 11.16
CA VAL A 88 -0.02 7.97 11.27
C VAL A 88 1.49 7.89 11.15
N LEU A 89 2.14 7.09 11.99
CA LEU A 89 3.57 6.80 11.86
C LEU A 89 3.77 5.37 11.33
N ILE A 90 4.52 5.20 10.25
CA ILE A 90 5.03 3.89 9.80
C ILE A 90 6.46 3.74 10.33
N THR A 91 6.72 2.72 11.14
CA THR A 91 8.05 2.48 11.75
C THR A 91 8.39 0.99 11.79
N ASN A 92 9.69 0.66 11.81
CA ASN A 92 10.17 -0.67 12.16
C ASN A 92 10.10 -0.98 13.66
N GLY A 93 9.68 -0.03 14.48
CA GLY A 93 9.43 -0.21 15.91
C GLY A 93 10.68 -0.17 16.80
N THR A 94 11.87 -0.43 16.25
CA THR A 94 13.06 -0.65 17.09
C THR A 94 13.57 0.56 17.86
N LEU A 95 13.17 1.76 17.46
CA LEU A 95 13.56 3.02 18.09
C LEU A 95 12.42 3.63 18.92
N VAL A 96 11.22 3.03 18.96
CA VAL A 96 10.05 3.65 19.59
C VAL A 96 10.31 4.01 21.06
N LYS A 97 10.99 3.13 21.80
CA LYS A 97 11.33 3.38 23.22
C LYS A 97 12.63 4.16 23.42
N GLU A 98 13.40 4.39 22.35
CA GLU A 98 14.69 5.09 22.38
C GLU A 98 14.53 6.57 21.98
N THR A 99 13.53 6.88 21.15
CA THR A 99 13.28 8.23 20.66
C THR A 99 12.32 8.98 21.60
N ASN A 100 12.74 10.17 22.03
CA ASN A 100 11.97 11.05 22.92
C ASN A 100 10.91 11.86 22.13
N ILE A 101 9.82 11.20 21.74
CA ILE A 101 8.65 11.79 21.10
C ILE A 101 7.42 11.58 22.00
N ASP A 102 6.52 12.55 22.03
CA ASP A 102 5.18 12.35 22.57
C ASP A 102 4.34 11.53 21.58
N TYR A 103 4.33 10.21 21.74
CA TYR A 103 3.58 9.31 20.87
C TYR A 103 2.06 9.44 21.04
N SER A 104 1.55 10.08 22.10
CA SER A 104 0.11 10.33 22.27
C SER A 104 -0.46 11.29 21.20
N LEU A 105 0.43 12.01 20.51
CA LEU A 105 0.10 12.82 19.34
C LEU A 105 -0.32 11.99 18.13
N LEU A 106 0.02 10.70 18.07
CA LEU A 106 -0.31 9.83 16.94
C LEU A 106 -1.77 9.37 17.02
N ASP A 107 -2.50 9.46 15.90
CA ASP A 107 -3.83 8.84 15.80
C ASP A 107 -3.71 7.32 15.56
N ALA A 108 -2.62 6.89 14.91
CA ALA A 108 -2.29 5.49 14.74
C ALA A 108 -0.79 5.28 14.48
N ALA A 109 -0.31 4.05 14.67
CA ALA A 109 0.99 3.60 14.26
C ALA A 109 0.88 2.31 13.43
N TYR A 110 1.70 2.18 12.40
CA TYR A 110 1.88 0.95 11.64
C TYR A 110 3.29 0.40 11.93
N VAL A 111 3.35 -0.71 12.67
CA VAL A 111 4.60 -1.33 13.07
C VAL A 111 4.88 -2.54 12.18
N SER A 112 6.06 -2.52 11.59
CA SER A 112 6.60 -3.57 10.74
C SER A 112 7.08 -4.79 11.57
N PHE A 113 6.52 -5.98 11.32
CA PHE A 113 6.75 -7.22 12.08
C PHE A 113 6.72 -8.46 11.15
N ASP A 114 7.88 -8.91 10.66
CA ASP A 114 7.95 -9.88 9.54
C ASP A 114 8.45 -11.29 9.91
N GLY A 115 8.01 -11.84 11.04
CA GLY A 115 8.40 -13.21 11.39
C GLY A 115 7.76 -13.69 12.67
N SER A 116 7.71 -15.01 12.82
CA SER A 116 7.35 -15.68 14.07
C SER A 116 8.58 -15.91 14.97
N THR A 117 9.77 -15.91 14.36
CA THR A 117 11.07 -16.11 15.01
C THR A 117 12.05 -14.99 14.66
N GLU A 118 13.05 -14.79 15.52
CA GLU A 118 14.12 -13.79 15.30
C GLU A 118 14.94 -14.12 14.03
N GLU A 119 15.10 -15.41 13.71
CA GLU A 119 15.78 -15.85 12.50
C GLU A 119 15.05 -15.41 11.22
N GLU A 120 13.75 -15.68 11.13
CA GLU A 120 12.91 -15.24 10.00
C GLU A 120 12.98 -13.72 9.81
N TYR A 121 12.84 -12.99 10.91
CA TYR A 121 12.92 -11.54 10.93
C TYR A 121 14.28 -11.04 10.46
N ARG A 122 15.38 -11.60 10.98
CA ARG A 122 16.75 -11.23 10.61
C ARG A 122 17.07 -11.56 9.16
N LEU A 123 16.65 -12.71 8.64
CA LEU A 123 16.87 -13.11 7.24
C LEU A 123 16.22 -12.13 6.26
N LEU A 124 15.03 -11.63 6.58
CA LEU A 124 14.33 -10.68 5.73
C LEU A 124 14.82 -9.23 5.92
N ARG A 125 15.05 -8.81 7.17
CA ARG A 125 15.34 -7.41 7.51
C ARG A 125 16.83 -7.07 7.58
N GLY A 126 17.68 -8.07 7.68
CA GLY A 126 19.14 -7.97 7.70
C GLY A 126 19.76 -7.86 9.09
N LYS A 127 18.96 -7.73 10.14
CA LYS A 127 19.42 -7.73 11.54
C LYS A 127 18.30 -8.12 12.50
N GLU A 128 18.68 -8.39 13.73
CA GLU A 128 17.76 -8.69 14.83
C GLU A 128 16.96 -7.44 15.28
N GLY A 129 15.79 -7.67 15.86
CA GLY A 129 14.94 -6.66 16.45
C GLY A 129 13.47 -7.05 16.60
N LEU A 130 13.11 -8.34 16.46
CA LEU A 130 11.72 -8.80 16.60
C LEU A 130 11.16 -8.44 17.98
N ALA A 131 11.93 -8.70 19.04
CA ALA A 131 11.54 -8.37 20.41
C ALA A 131 11.30 -6.86 20.61
N LYS A 132 12.15 -6.00 20.03
CA LYS A 132 11.97 -4.55 20.10
C LYS A 132 10.72 -4.09 19.36
N ALA A 133 10.42 -4.68 18.20
CA ALA A 133 9.19 -4.39 17.48
C ALA A 133 7.93 -4.82 18.28
N GLU A 134 7.99 -5.97 18.95
CA GLU A 134 6.93 -6.42 19.87
C GLU A 134 6.75 -5.48 21.07
N GLU A 135 7.84 -5.03 21.70
CA GLU A 135 7.78 -4.04 22.78
C GLU A 135 7.18 -2.72 22.31
N ALA A 136 7.52 -2.26 21.12
CA ALA A 136 6.97 -1.04 20.52
C ALA A 136 5.45 -1.14 20.33
N ILE A 137 4.97 -2.27 19.80
CA ILE A 137 3.53 -2.54 19.61
C ILE A 137 2.81 -2.46 20.96
N LYS A 138 3.32 -3.17 21.97
CA LYS A 138 2.72 -3.19 23.32
C LYS A 138 2.71 -1.80 23.96
N TYR A 139 3.81 -1.06 23.84
CA TYR A 139 3.92 0.30 24.38
C TYR A 139 2.92 1.25 23.73
N LEU A 140 2.88 1.31 22.39
CA LEU A 140 1.98 2.20 21.65
C LEU A 140 0.50 1.89 21.97
N ALA A 141 0.13 0.61 22.01
CA ALA A 141 -1.21 0.19 22.41
C ALA A 141 -1.54 0.61 23.85
N SER A 142 -0.58 0.49 24.79
CA SER A 142 -0.80 0.82 26.20
C SER A 142 -1.09 2.31 26.47
N ILE A 143 -0.65 3.19 25.58
CA ILE A 143 -0.91 4.64 25.67
C ILE A 143 -2.12 5.08 24.81
N GLY A 144 -2.88 4.12 24.27
CA GLY A 144 -4.11 4.38 23.51
C GLY A 144 -3.92 4.71 22.03
N VAL A 145 -2.71 4.58 21.48
CA VAL A 145 -2.48 4.73 20.03
C VAL A 145 -3.03 3.50 19.31
N LYS A 146 -3.80 3.70 18.24
CA LYS A 146 -4.26 2.58 17.40
C LYS A 146 -3.07 1.94 16.71
N VAL A 147 -2.91 0.63 16.84
CA VAL A 147 -1.76 -0.09 16.27
C VAL A 147 -2.21 -0.98 15.14
N SER A 148 -1.61 -0.76 13.97
CA SER A 148 -1.63 -1.70 12.86
C SER A 148 -0.29 -2.43 12.76
N ILE A 149 -0.32 -3.71 12.45
CA ILE A 149 0.88 -4.48 12.15
C ILE A 149 0.99 -4.69 10.64
N GLY A 150 2.19 -4.52 10.12
CA GLY A 150 2.56 -4.92 8.76
C GLY A 150 3.45 -6.14 8.77
N CYS A 151 3.08 -7.17 8.03
CA CYS A 151 3.87 -8.39 7.89
C CYS A 151 4.09 -8.73 6.42
N ILE A 152 5.36 -8.94 6.04
CA ILE A 152 5.75 -9.47 4.73
C ILE A 152 5.82 -10.99 4.80
N LEU A 153 4.89 -11.66 4.10
CA LEU A 153 4.91 -13.10 3.87
C LEU A 153 5.89 -13.42 2.74
N SER A 154 7.01 -14.03 3.10
CA SER A 154 8.14 -14.34 2.21
C SER A 154 8.49 -15.82 2.27
N LYS A 155 9.41 -16.27 1.42
CA LYS A 155 9.97 -17.63 1.46
C LYS A 155 10.54 -18.05 2.81
N PHE A 156 10.92 -17.11 3.66
CA PHE A 156 11.47 -17.42 4.98
C PHE A 156 10.41 -17.82 6.01
N ASN A 157 9.18 -17.33 5.90
CA ASN A 157 8.13 -17.53 6.91
C ASN A 157 6.87 -18.22 6.38
N VAL A 158 6.71 -18.35 5.06
CA VAL A 158 5.50 -18.94 4.44
C VAL A 158 5.22 -20.38 4.86
N ASN A 159 6.26 -21.20 5.01
CA ASN A 159 6.11 -22.61 5.43
C ASN A 159 5.56 -22.75 6.85
N LYS A 160 5.65 -21.69 7.66
CA LYS A 160 5.14 -21.62 9.04
C LYS A 160 4.03 -20.58 9.17
N ILE A 161 3.26 -20.37 8.11
CA ILE A 161 2.21 -19.35 8.07
C ILE A 161 1.23 -19.44 9.27
N ASN A 162 0.87 -20.64 9.71
CA ASN A 162 0.00 -20.82 10.88
C ASN A 162 0.65 -20.36 12.19
N GLU A 163 1.94 -20.61 12.38
CA GLU A 163 2.69 -20.13 13.54
C GLU A 163 2.85 -18.60 13.51
N LEU A 164 3.09 -18.04 12.32
CA LEU A 164 3.13 -16.61 12.09
C LEU A 164 1.80 -15.95 12.43
N ILE A 165 0.68 -16.48 11.92
CA ILE A 165 -0.68 -16.00 12.24
C ILE A 165 -0.92 -16.05 13.75
N LYS A 166 -0.60 -17.19 14.38
CA LYS A 166 -0.74 -17.35 15.83
C LYS A 166 0.07 -16.29 16.58
N LYS A 167 1.33 -16.06 16.19
CA LYS A 167 2.19 -15.05 16.81
C LYS A 167 1.61 -13.65 16.64
N LEU A 168 1.19 -13.26 15.44
CA LEU A 168 0.60 -11.96 15.16
C LEU A 168 -0.66 -11.71 16.00
N ASN A 169 -1.52 -12.72 16.15
CA ASN A 169 -2.74 -12.62 16.96
C ASN A 169 -2.50 -12.54 18.47
N THR A 170 -1.29 -12.82 18.95
CA THR A 170 -0.93 -12.57 20.37
C THR A 170 -0.63 -11.09 20.67
N LEU A 171 -0.45 -10.26 19.65
CA LEU A 171 -0.04 -8.88 19.79
C LEU A 171 -1.25 -7.94 19.90
N PRO A 172 -1.20 -6.89 20.75
CA PRO A 172 -2.31 -5.96 20.90
C PRO A 172 -2.39 -4.98 19.71
N ALA A 173 -2.92 -5.46 18.59
CA ALA A 173 -3.09 -4.67 17.37
C ALA A 173 -4.56 -4.60 16.94
N ASP A 174 -4.99 -3.42 16.50
CA ASP A 174 -6.33 -3.18 15.94
C ASP A 174 -6.49 -3.78 14.54
N LYS A 175 -5.38 -3.91 13.80
CA LYS A 175 -5.38 -4.44 12.44
C LYS A 175 -4.06 -5.11 12.12
N ILE A 176 -4.08 -6.32 11.60
CA ILE A 176 -2.90 -6.98 11.04
C ILE A 176 -3.02 -6.99 9.52
N THR A 177 -2.02 -6.49 8.82
CA THR A 177 -1.95 -6.50 7.35
C THR A 177 -0.82 -7.40 6.90
N VAL A 178 -1.17 -8.50 6.24
CA VAL A 178 -0.20 -9.39 5.60
C VAL A 178 -0.12 -9.02 4.12
N THR A 179 1.10 -8.81 3.64
CA THR A 179 1.41 -8.55 2.23
C THR A 179 2.56 -9.44 1.78
N ILE A 180 2.97 -9.34 0.53
CA ILE A 180 4.07 -10.13 -0.05
C ILE A 180 5.14 -9.22 -0.63
N PRO A 181 6.41 -9.69 -0.73
CA PRO A 181 7.46 -8.98 -1.45
C PRO A 181 7.00 -8.63 -2.86
N GLN A 182 7.08 -7.34 -3.19
CA GLN A 182 6.80 -6.85 -4.54
C GLN A 182 8.10 -6.81 -5.34
N PRO A 183 8.07 -7.07 -6.67
CA PRO A 183 9.25 -7.11 -7.52
C PRO A 183 9.78 -5.70 -7.86
N PHE A 184 10.02 -4.89 -6.83
CA PHE A 184 10.52 -3.51 -6.91
C PHE A 184 11.67 -3.33 -5.92
N GLY A 185 12.48 -2.29 -6.11
CA GLY A 185 13.59 -1.95 -5.21
C GLY A 185 14.55 -3.12 -4.99
N ARG A 186 14.93 -3.39 -3.73
CA ARG A 186 15.91 -4.45 -3.41
C ARG A 186 15.38 -5.87 -3.60
N THR A 187 14.06 -6.07 -3.75
CA THR A 187 13.51 -7.40 -4.06
C THR A 187 14.03 -7.93 -5.41
N LEU A 188 14.33 -7.05 -6.37
CA LEU A 188 14.87 -7.43 -7.68
C LEU A 188 16.24 -8.13 -7.58
N GLU A 189 17.02 -7.81 -6.55
CA GLU A 189 18.31 -8.42 -6.22
C GLU A 189 18.17 -9.62 -5.26
N ASN A 190 17.04 -9.72 -4.57
CA ASN A 190 16.77 -10.72 -3.54
C ASN A 190 15.55 -11.57 -3.93
N LYS A 191 15.55 -12.12 -5.15
CA LYS A 191 14.40 -12.88 -5.69
C LYS A 191 14.07 -14.12 -4.86
N GLU A 192 15.01 -14.62 -4.07
CA GLU A 192 14.82 -15.77 -3.18
C GLU A 192 13.80 -15.52 -2.06
N ILE A 193 13.40 -14.26 -1.81
CA ILE A 193 12.36 -13.96 -0.82
C ILE A 193 10.94 -14.06 -1.41
N MET A 194 10.80 -14.04 -2.74
CA MET A 194 9.51 -13.97 -3.42
C MET A 194 8.80 -15.32 -3.43
N LEU A 195 7.49 -15.30 -3.22
CA LEU A 195 6.63 -16.46 -3.44
C LEU A 195 6.40 -16.68 -4.93
N SER A 196 6.27 -17.94 -5.33
CA SER A 196 5.69 -18.28 -6.63
C SER A 196 4.18 -17.98 -6.64
N PRO A 197 3.54 -17.81 -7.82
CA PRO A 197 2.09 -17.67 -7.91
C PRO A 197 1.33 -18.83 -7.25
N GLU A 198 1.85 -20.05 -7.36
CA GLU A 198 1.31 -21.26 -6.74
C GLU A 198 1.29 -21.16 -5.21
N GLU A 199 2.44 -20.86 -4.60
CA GLU A 199 2.56 -20.68 -3.14
C GLU A 199 1.69 -19.53 -2.65
N TYR A 200 1.65 -18.42 -3.41
CA TYR A 200 0.78 -17.30 -3.10
C TYR A 200 -0.69 -17.74 -3.02
N ASN A 201 -1.17 -18.47 -4.03
CA ASN A 201 -2.54 -18.96 -4.09
C ASN A 201 -2.87 -19.92 -2.94
N GLN A 202 -1.92 -20.78 -2.55
CA GLN A 202 -2.07 -21.69 -1.41
C GLN A 202 -2.18 -20.96 -0.07
N CYS A 203 -1.56 -19.78 0.08
CA CYS A 203 -1.62 -19.00 1.32
C CYS A 203 -2.96 -18.29 1.52
N ILE A 204 -3.67 -17.96 0.44
CA ILE A 204 -4.86 -17.11 0.54
C ILE A 204 -6.00 -17.73 1.37
N PRO A 205 -6.41 -19.01 1.19
CA PRO A 205 -7.48 -19.57 2.01
C PRO A 205 -7.10 -19.59 3.50
N ILE A 206 -5.84 -19.82 3.83
CA ILE A 206 -5.32 -19.79 5.21
C ILE A 206 -5.46 -18.38 5.79
N LEU A 207 -5.03 -17.35 5.05
CA LEU A 207 -5.10 -15.96 5.49
C LEU A 207 -6.54 -15.44 5.56
N ALA A 208 -7.43 -15.93 4.70
CA ALA A 208 -8.84 -15.55 4.68
C ALA A 208 -9.61 -16.12 5.89
N GLN A 209 -9.20 -17.27 6.41
CA GLN A 209 -9.79 -17.89 7.61
C GLN A 209 -9.21 -17.32 8.92
N ALA A 210 -8.10 -16.58 8.85
CA ALA A 210 -7.44 -16.06 10.04
C ALA A 210 -8.20 -14.87 10.64
N GLU A 211 -8.60 -15.01 11.90
CA GLU A 211 -9.21 -13.92 12.67
C GLU A 211 -8.25 -12.73 12.80
N ASN A 212 -8.79 -11.51 12.70
CA ASN A 212 -8.06 -10.23 12.83
C ASN A 212 -6.94 -9.97 11.80
N ILE A 213 -6.83 -10.82 10.78
CA ILE A 213 -5.91 -10.62 9.66
C ILE A 213 -6.65 -10.04 8.47
N HIS A 214 -6.18 -8.87 8.03
CA HIS A 214 -6.54 -8.28 6.76
C HIS A 214 -5.47 -8.60 5.73
N PHE A 215 -5.74 -9.56 4.85
CA PHE A 215 -4.87 -9.79 3.72
C PHE A 215 -5.09 -8.71 2.64
N GLU A 216 -4.09 -7.86 2.42
CA GLU A 216 -4.13 -6.90 1.33
C GLU A 216 -3.59 -7.58 0.07
N SER A 217 -4.47 -8.29 -0.62
CA SER A 217 -4.16 -8.85 -1.92
C SER A 217 -4.05 -7.72 -2.94
N MET A 218 -2.84 -7.45 -3.43
CA MET A 218 -2.63 -6.66 -4.66
C MET A 218 -3.00 -7.48 -5.93
N LEU A 219 -3.70 -8.59 -5.77
CA LEU A 219 -4.17 -9.46 -6.83
C LEU A 219 -5.70 -9.53 -6.78
N CYS A 220 -6.31 -9.64 -7.96
CA CYS A 220 -7.70 -10.09 -8.05
C CYS A 220 -7.71 -11.51 -7.48
N TYR A 221 -8.32 -11.70 -6.32
CA TYR A 221 -8.50 -13.01 -5.73
C TYR A 221 -9.17 -13.94 -6.76
N PRO A 222 -8.56 -15.08 -7.14
CA PRO A 222 -9.21 -16.04 -8.04
C PRO A 222 -10.45 -16.59 -7.34
N MET A 223 -11.61 -16.47 -7.98
CA MET A 223 -12.89 -16.89 -7.42
C MET A 223 -13.02 -18.42 -7.28
N GLU A 224 -12.15 -19.21 -7.90
CA GLU A 224 -12.27 -20.68 -7.92
C GLU A 224 -12.21 -21.31 -6.51
N LEU A 225 -11.55 -20.66 -5.54
CA LEU A 225 -11.50 -21.12 -4.14
C LEU A 225 -12.76 -20.81 -3.32
N ARG A 226 -13.81 -20.21 -3.91
CA ARG A 226 -15.10 -19.96 -3.23
C ARG A 226 -16.15 -21.04 -3.46
N ASN A 227 -15.98 -21.89 -4.47
CA ASN A 227 -16.98 -22.93 -4.78
C ASN A 227 -16.91 -24.12 -3.81
N GLU A 228 -15.83 -24.26 -3.02
CA GLU A 228 -15.70 -25.35 -2.04
C GLU A 228 -16.17 -24.97 -0.63
N SER A 229 -16.51 -23.70 -0.38
CA SER A 229 -17.15 -23.28 0.86
C SER A 229 -18.39 -22.43 0.55
N GLU A 230 -19.55 -23.09 0.52
CA GLU A 230 -20.88 -22.46 0.31
C GLU A 230 -21.16 -21.28 1.29
N GLU A 231 -20.38 -21.16 2.37
CA GLU A 231 -20.50 -20.09 3.37
C GLU A 231 -19.82 -18.76 3.00
N ILE A 232 -18.95 -18.68 1.99
CA ILE A 232 -18.28 -17.42 1.58
C ILE A 232 -19.03 -16.73 0.42
N SER A 233 -20.36 -16.87 0.40
CA SER A 233 -21.26 -16.29 -0.62
C SER A 233 -21.79 -14.90 -0.27
N ASN A 234 -21.29 -14.26 0.79
CA ASN A 234 -21.75 -12.93 1.16
C ASN A 234 -21.05 -11.83 0.32
N ALA A 235 -21.86 -11.19 -0.53
CA ALA A 235 -21.57 -10.03 -1.38
C ALA A 235 -20.87 -8.80 -0.73
N PRO A 236 -20.78 -8.57 0.60
CA PRO A 236 -20.03 -7.43 1.16
C PRO A 236 -18.50 -7.51 0.96
N LEU A 237 -17.93 -8.70 0.71
CA LEU A 237 -16.50 -8.86 0.43
C LEU A 237 -16.12 -8.38 -0.98
N PHE A 238 -17.05 -8.38 -1.93
CA PHE A 238 -16.78 -8.01 -3.31
C PHE A 238 -16.53 -6.50 -3.47
N GLU A 239 -17.42 -5.66 -2.92
CA GLU A 239 -17.26 -4.20 -2.95
C GLU A 239 -16.13 -3.69 -2.04
N LYS A 240 -15.86 -4.39 -0.92
CA LYS A 240 -14.88 -3.96 0.07
C LYS A 240 -13.42 -4.17 -0.37
N TYR A 241 -13.14 -5.18 -1.20
CA TYR A 241 -11.77 -5.59 -1.54
C TYR A 241 -11.40 -5.40 -3.02
N MET A 242 -12.37 -5.12 -3.89
CA MET A 242 -12.12 -4.93 -5.31
C MET A 242 -12.43 -3.47 -5.69
N SER A 243 -11.43 -2.59 -5.62
CA SER A 243 -11.57 -1.22 -6.15
C SER A 243 -10.36 -0.78 -6.98
N GLY A 244 -9.77 -1.73 -7.74
CA GLY A 244 -8.61 -1.48 -8.59
C GLY A 244 -7.45 -0.79 -7.85
N CYS A 245 -6.49 -0.27 -8.62
CA CYS A 245 -5.40 0.52 -8.04
C CYS A 245 -5.92 1.88 -7.52
N ALA A 246 -5.65 2.18 -6.25
CA ALA A 246 -6.04 3.43 -5.60
C ALA A 246 -4.95 4.53 -5.64
N ALA A 247 -3.79 4.22 -6.24
CA ALA A 247 -2.68 5.15 -6.42
C ALA A 247 -3.12 6.42 -7.17
N GLY A 248 -2.70 7.59 -6.69
CA GLY A 248 -3.12 8.90 -7.20
C GLY A 248 -4.58 9.26 -6.92
N LYS A 249 -5.42 8.33 -6.46
CA LYS A 249 -6.85 8.55 -6.19
C LYS A 249 -7.14 8.67 -4.69
N LYS A 250 -6.71 7.68 -3.91
CA LYS A 250 -6.91 7.66 -2.45
C LYS A 250 -5.64 7.99 -1.68
N PHE A 251 -4.49 8.03 -2.34
CA PHE A 251 -3.25 8.45 -1.72
C PHE A 251 -2.24 8.94 -2.75
N ILE A 252 -1.27 9.70 -2.24
CA ILE A 252 -0.04 10.11 -2.93
C ILE A 252 1.14 9.93 -1.98
N TYR A 253 2.34 9.84 -2.55
CA TYR A 253 3.61 9.82 -1.84
C TYR A 253 4.38 11.10 -2.13
N ILE A 254 5.14 11.58 -1.15
CA ILE A 254 6.03 12.73 -1.29
C ILE A 254 7.42 12.31 -0.77
N SER A 255 8.43 12.38 -1.63
CA SER A 255 9.81 12.02 -1.30
C SER A 255 10.49 13.07 -0.41
N PRO A 256 11.66 12.78 0.20
CA PRO A 256 12.41 13.75 1.01
C PRO A 256 12.76 15.05 0.27
N GLU A 257 12.93 14.98 -1.04
CA GLU A 257 13.22 16.09 -1.92
C GLU A 257 11.98 16.91 -2.31
N GLY A 258 10.76 16.38 -2.10
CA GLY A 258 9.49 17.04 -2.42
C GLY A 258 8.80 16.55 -3.70
N PHE A 259 9.35 15.53 -4.38
CA PHE A 259 8.70 14.93 -5.55
C PHE A 259 7.45 14.16 -5.14
N VAL A 260 6.35 14.43 -5.82
CA VAL A 260 5.06 13.77 -5.56
C VAL A 260 4.93 12.55 -6.47
N THR A 261 4.42 11.42 -6.01
CA THR A 261 4.14 10.26 -6.88
C THR A 261 2.79 9.62 -6.55
N PRO A 262 2.12 8.97 -7.52
CA PRO A 262 0.85 8.30 -7.25
C PRO A 262 1.02 7.06 -6.35
N CYS A 263 2.20 6.44 -6.32
CA CYS A 263 2.50 5.23 -5.56
C CYS A 263 3.95 5.21 -5.09
N GLY A 264 4.21 4.82 -3.84
CA GLY A 264 5.56 4.77 -3.27
C GLY A 264 6.51 3.83 -4.00
N TYR A 265 6.02 2.77 -4.65
CA TYR A 265 6.88 1.90 -5.45
C TYR A 265 7.44 2.57 -6.71
N VAL A 266 6.83 3.66 -7.17
CA VAL A 266 7.29 4.43 -8.33
C VAL A 266 8.63 5.11 -8.02
N THR A 267 8.89 5.47 -6.76
CA THR A 267 10.15 6.10 -6.34
C THR A 267 11.35 5.16 -6.46
N ALA A 268 11.12 3.86 -6.66
CA ALA A 268 12.17 2.88 -6.90
C ALA A 268 12.77 2.96 -8.32
N ASP A 269 12.10 3.61 -9.27
CA ASP A 269 12.61 3.84 -10.64
C ASP A 269 12.97 5.30 -10.87
N LYS A 270 14.20 5.56 -11.33
CA LYS A 270 14.59 6.93 -11.68
C LYS A 270 13.82 7.46 -12.89
N ASN A 271 13.46 6.60 -13.85
CA ASN A 271 12.76 7.01 -15.05
C ASN A 271 11.37 7.57 -14.72
N PHE A 272 10.68 6.99 -13.73
CA PHE A 272 9.39 7.54 -13.30
C PHE A 272 9.52 8.84 -12.50
N MET A 273 10.65 9.06 -11.83
CA MET A 273 10.88 10.32 -11.11
C MET A 273 11.05 11.50 -12.07
N GLU A 274 11.50 11.28 -13.30
CA GLU A 274 11.54 12.30 -14.36
C GLU A 274 10.14 12.65 -14.90
N LEU A 275 9.16 11.77 -14.68
CA LEU A 275 7.78 11.95 -15.13
C LEU A 275 6.88 12.56 -14.04
N THR A 276 7.47 13.09 -12.97
CA THR A 276 6.74 13.74 -11.90
C THR A 276 7.31 15.13 -11.56
N ALA A 277 6.65 15.83 -10.65
CA ALA A 277 6.98 17.19 -10.27
C ALA A 277 7.18 17.36 -8.76
N ASN A 278 7.95 18.39 -8.41
CA ASN A 278 8.19 18.79 -7.03
C ASN A 278 7.07 19.72 -6.52
N ILE A 279 6.48 19.39 -5.37
CA ILE A 279 5.38 20.15 -4.77
C ILE A 279 5.76 21.56 -4.34
N THR A 280 7.06 21.86 -4.15
CA THR A 280 7.52 23.22 -3.80
C THR A 280 7.75 24.10 -5.02
N GLU A 281 7.74 23.51 -6.22
CA GLU A 281 7.99 24.21 -7.49
C GLU A 281 6.73 24.29 -8.36
N LYS A 282 5.83 23.31 -8.21
CA LYS A 282 4.62 23.12 -8.99
C LYS A 282 3.41 23.00 -8.08
N SER A 283 2.29 23.55 -8.52
CA SER A 283 1.00 23.33 -7.87
C SER A 283 0.61 21.86 -7.93
N LEU A 284 -0.26 21.40 -7.02
CA LEU A 284 -0.78 20.03 -7.08
C LEU A 284 -1.59 19.77 -8.36
N GLU A 285 -2.20 20.78 -8.96
CA GLU A 285 -2.85 20.67 -10.26
C GLU A 285 -1.84 20.29 -11.34
N GLU A 286 -0.74 21.04 -11.45
CA GLU A 286 0.34 20.73 -12.39
C GLU A 286 0.97 19.35 -12.14
N VAL A 287 1.09 18.92 -10.88
CA VAL A 287 1.55 17.57 -10.53
C VAL A 287 0.59 16.50 -11.07
N TYR A 288 -0.72 16.68 -10.90
CA TYR A 288 -1.72 15.71 -11.37
C TYR A 288 -1.87 15.69 -12.89
N ASP A 289 -1.50 16.78 -13.57
CA ASP A 289 -1.49 16.87 -15.03
C ASP A 289 -0.28 16.17 -15.68
N THR A 290 0.70 15.72 -14.90
CA THR A 290 1.84 14.94 -15.42
C THR A 290 1.38 13.62 -16.05
N GLU A 291 2.14 13.14 -17.04
CA GLU A 291 1.84 11.87 -17.74
C GLU A 291 1.71 10.69 -16.76
N LEU A 292 2.58 10.65 -15.74
CA LEU A 292 2.57 9.63 -14.71
C LEU A 292 1.25 9.63 -13.93
N PHE A 293 0.81 10.80 -13.43
CA PHE A 293 -0.45 10.88 -12.69
C PHE A 293 -1.65 10.57 -13.58
N GLN A 294 -1.68 11.12 -14.79
CA GLN A 294 -2.75 10.85 -15.77
C GLN A 294 -2.85 9.36 -16.11
N PHE A 295 -1.73 8.64 -16.21
CA PHE A 295 -1.73 7.19 -16.40
C PHE A 295 -2.46 6.44 -15.27
N TYR A 296 -2.18 6.76 -14.01
CA TYR A 296 -2.82 6.12 -12.86
C TYR A 296 -4.28 6.56 -12.67
N MET A 297 -4.56 7.84 -12.89
CA MET A 297 -5.89 8.43 -12.76
C MET A 297 -6.86 7.87 -13.80
N ASN A 298 -6.43 7.78 -15.05
CA ASN A 298 -7.27 7.34 -16.17
C ASN A 298 -7.25 5.82 -16.37
N ARG A 299 -6.59 5.06 -15.50
CA ARG A 299 -6.62 3.59 -15.57
C ARG A 299 -8.05 3.08 -15.43
N SER A 300 -8.52 2.45 -16.50
CA SER A 300 -9.86 1.89 -16.69
C SER A 300 -9.78 0.45 -17.24
N TRP A 301 -10.91 -0.24 -17.33
CA TRP A 301 -10.97 -1.58 -17.92
C TRP A 301 -10.58 -1.59 -19.42
N GLU A 302 -10.80 -0.49 -20.14
CA GLU A 302 -10.40 -0.31 -21.55
C GLU A 302 -8.90 -0.07 -21.71
N SER A 303 -8.23 0.43 -20.66
CA SER A 303 -6.80 0.78 -20.71
C SER A 303 -5.84 -0.42 -20.63
N VAL A 304 -6.38 -1.63 -20.43
CA VAL A 304 -5.62 -2.87 -20.19
C VAL A 304 -5.76 -3.83 -21.36
N THR A 305 -4.67 -4.49 -21.75
CA THR A 305 -4.62 -5.37 -22.91
C THR A 305 -4.62 -6.86 -22.52
N GLY A 306 -4.48 -7.76 -23.50
CA GLY A 306 -4.33 -9.19 -23.26
C GLY A 306 -5.59 -9.86 -22.68
N LYS A 307 -5.41 -10.84 -21.79
CA LYS A 307 -6.51 -11.63 -21.24
C LYS A 307 -7.56 -10.81 -20.47
N CYS A 308 -7.20 -9.63 -19.96
CA CYS A 308 -8.13 -8.75 -19.26
C CYS A 308 -9.26 -8.22 -20.15
N THR A 309 -9.06 -8.12 -21.47
CA THR A 309 -10.08 -7.65 -22.43
C THR A 309 -11.31 -8.56 -22.50
N LYS A 310 -11.18 -9.81 -22.06
CA LYS A 310 -12.25 -10.82 -22.03
C LYS A 310 -12.61 -11.26 -20.60
N CYS A 311 -12.12 -10.53 -19.59
CA CYS A 311 -12.28 -10.90 -18.19
C CYS A 311 -13.44 -10.11 -17.56
N ASP A 312 -14.44 -10.81 -17.05
CA ASP A 312 -15.61 -10.20 -16.39
C ASP A 312 -15.23 -9.34 -15.18
N TYR A 313 -14.12 -9.64 -14.52
CA TYR A 313 -13.64 -8.90 -13.36
C TYR A 313 -12.86 -7.63 -13.71
N ASN A 314 -12.54 -7.38 -14.99
CA ASN A 314 -11.70 -6.26 -15.39
C ASN A 314 -12.34 -4.90 -15.07
N ILE A 315 -13.69 -4.82 -15.06
CA ILE A 315 -14.41 -3.59 -14.67
C ILE A 315 -14.02 -3.11 -13.27
N VAL A 316 -13.68 -4.05 -12.39
CA VAL A 316 -13.28 -3.76 -11.01
C VAL A 316 -11.76 -3.80 -10.82
N CYS A 317 -11.09 -4.83 -11.35
CA CYS A 317 -9.66 -5.08 -11.18
C CYS A 317 -8.78 -4.10 -11.96
N LYS A 318 -9.17 -3.77 -13.20
CA LYS A 318 -8.42 -2.88 -14.11
C LYS A 318 -6.97 -3.36 -14.33
N GLY A 319 -6.82 -4.67 -14.55
CA GLY A 319 -5.55 -5.29 -14.94
C GLY A 319 -4.53 -5.49 -13.82
N GLY A 320 -4.92 -5.35 -12.55
CA GLY A 320 -4.03 -5.52 -11.40
C GLY A 320 -2.97 -4.40 -11.29
N CYS A 321 -1.78 -4.73 -10.78
CA CYS A 321 -0.72 -3.76 -10.53
C CYS A 321 0.00 -3.36 -11.85
N PRO A 322 -0.16 -2.12 -12.34
CA PRO A 322 0.53 -1.66 -13.55
C PRO A 322 2.05 -1.72 -13.41
N LEU A 323 2.55 -1.37 -12.21
CA LEU A 323 3.98 -1.32 -11.96
C LEU A 323 4.61 -2.72 -11.99
N ARG A 324 3.91 -3.73 -11.47
CA ARG A 324 4.37 -5.13 -11.53
C ARG A 324 4.46 -5.60 -12.98
N SER A 325 3.48 -5.25 -13.80
CA SER A 325 3.47 -5.54 -15.24
C SER A 325 4.61 -4.82 -15.97
N HIS A 326 4.90 -3.57 -15.62
CA HIS A 326 6.05 -2.84 -16.16
C HIS A 326 7.38 -3.54 -15.83
N TYR A 327 7.67 -3.81 -14.56
CA TYR A 327 8.96 -4.39 -14.18
C TYR A 327 9.18 -5.83 -14.68
N LEU A 328 8.12 -6.63 -14.74
CA LEU A 328 8.24 -8.04 -15.13
C LEU A 328 8.06 -8.28 -16.64
N LYS A 329 7.39 -7.38 -17.37
CA LYS A 329 7.04 -7.57 -18.79
C LYS A 329 7.40 -6.37 -19.68
N GLY A 330 7.92 -5.28 -19.13
CA GLY A 330 8.27 -4.06 -19.86
C GLY A 330 7.07 -3.20 -20.27
N ASN A 331 5.84 -3.53 -19.86
CA ASN A 331 4.65 -2.79 -20.28
C ASN A 331 3.57 -2.76 -19.19
N ALA A 332 3.24 -1.55 -18.72
CA ALA A 332 2.27 -1.31 -17.65
C ALA A 332 0.79 -1.51 -18.06
N LYS A 333 0.51 -1.65 -19.37
CA LYS A 333 -0.83 -1.96 -19.91
C LYS A 333 -1.12 -3.45 -19.98
N LEU A 334 -0.09 -4.30 -19.83
CA LEU A 334 -0.29 -5.75 -19.80
C LEU A 334 -1.03 -6.18 -18.53
N PRO A 335 -1.73 -7.32 -18.56
CA PRO A 335 -2.24 -7.97 -17.37
C PRO A 335 -1.15 -8.20 -16.34
N ASP A 336 -1.55 -8.10 -15.08
CA ASP A 336 -0.70 -8.48 -13.97
C ASP A 336 -0.14 -9.90 -14.13
N PRO A 337 1.19 -10.09 -14.13
CA PRO A 337 1.82 -11.40 -14.32
C PRO A 337 1.49 -12.44 -13.24
N TRP A 338 0.97 -12.02 -12.10
CA TRP A 338 0.57 -12.91 -11.02
C TRP A 338 -0.93 -13.23 -11.01
N CYS A 339 -1.69 -12.70 -11.98
CA CYS A 339 -3.08 -13.08 -12.18
C CYS A 339 -3.17 -14.50 -12.76
N SER A 340 -3.71 -15.45 -11.99
CA SER A 340 -3.97 -16.82 -12.44
C SER A 340 -5.29 -16.98 -13.19
N ASN A 341 -6.20 -16.01 -13.12
CA ASN A 341 -7.50 -16.08 -13.78
C ASN A 341 -7.34 -16.15 -15.30
N GLU A 342 -7.83 -17.23 -15.91
CA GLU A 342 -7.95 -17.37 -17.35
C GLU A 342 -9.40 -17.03 -17.76
N PRO A 343 -9.62 -16.18 -18.79
CA PRO A 343 -10.97 -15.88 -19.25
C PRO A 343 -11.68 -17.16 -19.67
N ILE A 344 -12.80 -17.48 -19.01
CA ILE A 344 -13.60 -18.65 -19.36
C ILE A 344 -14.13 -18.43 -20.78
N LYS A 345 -13.74 -19.30 -21.72
CA LYS A 345 -14.38 -19.36 -23.04
C LYS A 345 -15.84 -19.76 -22.83
N ASN A 346 -16.77 -18.85 -23.10
CA ASN A 346 -18.21 -19.08 -23.24
C ASN A 346 -19.04 -19.31 -21.96
N GLN A 347 -18.80 -18.55 -20.89
CA GLN A 347 -19.86 -18.34 -19.89
C GLN A 347 -20.00 -16.84 -19.63
N TYR A 348 -21.07 -16.26 -20.17
CA TYR A 348 -21.56 -14.98 -19.67
C TYR A 348 -21.95 -15.19 -18.21
N VAL A 349 -21.17 -14.69 -17.27
CA VAL A 349 -21.64 -14.59 -15.89
C VAL A 349 -22.69 -13.48 -15.89
N GLN A 350 -23.96 -13.87 -15.93
CA GLN A 350 -25.06 -12.94 -15.73
C GLN A 350 -24.95 -12.43 -14.29
N ILE A 351 -24.39 -11.23 -14.12
CA ILE A 351 -24.42 -10.53 -12.83
C ILE A 351 -25.85 -10.01 -12.61
N SER A 352 -26.78 -10.92 -12.33
CA SER A 352 -28.13 -10.56 -11.93
C SER A 352 -28.09 -10.08 -10.47
N ASN A 353 -28.43 -8.80 -10.27
CA ASN A 353 -28.70 -8.15 -8.99
C ASN A 353 -27.53 -7.58 -8.16
N VAL A 354 -26.56 -6.92 -8.79
CA VAL A 354 -25.86 -5.83 -8.08
C VAL A 354 -26.76 -4.60 -8.12
N LYS A 355 -27.59 -4.40 -7.09
CA LYS A 355 -28.22 -3.09 -6.85
C LYS A 355 -27.12 -2.10 -6.47
N LEU A 356 -26.48 -1.50 -7.46
CA LEU A 356 -25.63 -0.33 -7.29
C LEU A 356 -26.50 0.78 -6.66
N LYS A 357 -26.46 0.90 -5.34
CA LYS A 357 -27.06 2.06 -4.66
C LYS A 357 -26.21 3.26 -5.04
N ASN A 358 -26.74 4.03 -5.98
CA ASN A 358 -26.26 5.30 -6.48
C ASN A 358 -25.09 5.16 -7.46
N PHE A 359 -25.38 5.12 -8.76
CA PHE A 359 -24.98 6.11 -9.78
C PHE A 359 -25.30 5.56 -11.19
N VAL A 360 -26.07 6.35 -11.94
CA VAL A 360 -26.35 6.29 -13.39
C VAL A 360 -27.15 5.07 -13.91
N LYS A 361 -28.41 5.35 -14.26
CA LYS A 361 -29.32 4.48 -15.00
C LYS A 361 -28.88 4.48 -16.48
N ILE A 362 -28.29 3.39 -16.98
CA ILE A 362 -28.01 3.23 -18.41
C ILE A 362 -29.31 2.76 -19.08
N GLU A 363 -29.93 3.63 -19.88
CA GLU A 363 -31.11 3.29 -20.69
C GLU A 363 -30.67 2.87 -22.10
N LYS A 364 -31.11 1.65 -22.49
CA LYS A 364 -31.06 0.99 -23.81
C LYS A 364 -29.72 0.42 -24.30
N VAL A 365 -29.69 -0.92 -24.30
CA VAL A 365 -28.87 -1.75 -25.19
C VAL A 365 -29.53 -1.75 -26.57
N VAL A 366 -28.78 -1.40 -27.63
CA VAL A 366 -29.17 -1.65 -29.02
C VAL A 366 -28.43 -2.91 -29.45
N GLU A 367 -29.17 -3.98 -29.71
CA GLU A 367 -28.64 -5.18 -30.36
C GLU A 367 -28.36 -4.87 -31.84
N VAL A 368 -27.19 -5.26 -32.32
CA VAL A 368 -26.88 -5.32 -33.75
C VAL A 368 -26.48 -6.76 -34.04
N CYS A 369 -27.23 -7.39 -34.97
CA CYS A 369 -27.00 -8.73 -35.49
C CYS A 369 -25.63 -8.92 -36.15
#